data_AF-A0A5S5DRW6-F1
#
_entry.id   AF-A0A5S5DRW6-F1
#
_cell.length_a   1.000
_cell.length_b   1.000
_cell.length_c   1.000
_cell.angle_alpha   90.00
_cell.angle_beta   90.00
_cell.angle_gamma   90.00
#
_symmetry.space_group_name_H-M   'P 1'
#
loop_
_entity.id
_entity.type
_entity.pdbx_description
1 polymer ?
#
loop_
_entity_poly.entity_id
_entity_poly.type
_entity_poly.pdbx_seq_one_letter_code
_entity_poly.pdbx_strand_id
1 'polypeptide(L)'
;MLKKVLLIILFILSIKSIKAQESYKKYSEPNHIKNILINYSKQLELTKNQHQNFEKIILVSNKELSIFETPLTKEGESKFNKIVKEEFIKIYNLLNKEQLNKYKRLKKEIEPYKNYKI
;
A
#
# COMPACT_ATOMS: atom_id res chain seq x y z
N MET A 1 23.40 -17.95 30.03
CA MET A 1 22.84 -18.37 28.73
C MET A 1 21.72 -17.45 28.21
N LEU A 2 20.87 -16.87 29.08
CA LEU A 2 19.80 -15.94 28.68
C LEU A 2 20.24 -14.75 27.80
N LYS A 3 21.38 -14.12 28.08
CA LYS A 3 21.88 -12.98 27.28
C LYS A 3 22.12 -13.34 25.81
N LYS A 4 22.59 -14.56 25.52
CA LYS A 4 22.81 -15.05 24.16
C LYS A 4 21.49 -15.37 23.45
N VAL A 5 20.51 -15.91 24.19
CA VAL A 5 19.15 -16.20 23.68
C VAL A 5 18.40 -14.90 23.37
N LEU A 6 18.49 -13.88 24.23
CA LEU A 6 17.90 -12.56 24.00
C LEU A 6 18.49 -11.88 22.75
N LEU A 7 19.81 -12.00 22.56
CA LEU A 7 20.50 -11.45 21.39
C LEU A 7 20.02 -12.11 20.09
N ILE A 8 19.79 -13.43 20.11
CA ILE A 8 19.25 -14.18 18.97
C ILE A 8 17.81 -13.78 18.68
N ILE A 9 16.96 -13.62 19.70
CA ILE A 9 15.57 -13.15 19.53
C ILE A 9 15.54 -11.74 18.93
N LEU A 10 16.36 -10.82 19.44
CA LEU A 10 16.51 -9.47 18.89
C LEU A 10 16.98 -9.51 17.43
N PHE A 11 17.97 -10.34 17.11
CA PHE A 11 18.48 -10.49 15.76
C PHE A 11 17.40 -11.02 14.78
N ILE A 12 16.58 -11.98 15.21
CA ILE A 12 15.47 -12.51 14.41
C ILE A 12 14.40 -11.44 14.16
N LEU A 13 14.08 -10.62 15.16
CA LEU A 13 13.14 -9.49 15.02
C LEU A 13 13.68 -8.44 14.03
N SER A 14 14.98 -8.12 14.10
CA SER A 14 15.64 -7.19 13.17
C SER A 14 15.68 -7.71 11.72
N ILE A 15 15.86 -9.02 11.50
CA ILE A 15 15.83 -9.57 10.13
C ILE A 15 14.42 -9.47 9.54
N LYS A 16 13.38 -9.74 10.34
CA LYS A 16 11.99 -9.58 9.89
C LYS A 16 11.67 -8.12 9.58
N SER A 17 12.19 -7.17 10.36
CA SER A 17 11.97 -5.75 10.11
C SER A 17 12.57 -5.28 8.79
N ILE A 18 13.82 -5.69 8.51
CA ILE A 18 14.54 -5.33 7.29
C ILE A 18 13.80 -5.86 6.04
N LYS A 19 13.34 -7.12 6.07
CA LYS A 19 12.62 -7.71 4.92
C LYS A 19 11.28 -7.01 4.64
N ALA A 20 10.52 -6.65 5.67
CA ALA A 20 9.28 -5.90 5.50
C ALA A 20 9.55 -4.49 4.92
N GLN A 21 10.64 -3.86 5.35
CA GLN A 21 11.06 -2.54 4.89
C GLN A 21 11.57 -2.54 3.43
N GLU A 22 12.39 -3.51 3.04
CA GLU A 22 12.83 -3.69 1.64
C GLU A 22 11.65 -3.94 0.70
N SER A 23 10.71 -4.78 1.13
CA SER A 23 9.48 -5.04 0.39
C SER A 23 8.73 -3.75 0.16
N TYR A 24 8.55 -2.93 1.20
CA TYR A 24 7.83 -1.68 1.11
C TYR A 24 8.51 -0.63 0.23
N LYS A 25 9.83 -0.49 0.35
CA LYS A 25 10.64 0.44 -0.45
C LYS A 25 10.44 0.19 -1.95
N LYS A 26 10.44 -1.09 -2.36
CA LYS A 26 10.13 -1.53 -3.73
C LYS A 26 8.74 -1.09 -4.23
N TYR A 27 7.73 -1.08 -3.35
CA TYR A 27 6.37 -0.68 -3.71
C TYR A 27 6.16 0.85 -3.76
N SER A 28 7.04 1.62 -3.12
CA SER A 28 7.04 3.09 -3.15
C SER A 28 7.83 3.70 -4.31
N GLU A 29 8.50 2.88 -5.12
CA GLU A 29 9.31 3.38 -6.24
C GLU A 29 8.43 4.06 -7.31
N PRO A 30 8.87 5.18 -7.90
CA PRO A 30 8.10 5.89 -8.92
C PRO A 30 7.69 5.01 -10.11
N ASN A 31 8.58 4.11 -10.53
CA ASN A 31 8.31 3.16 -11.62
C ASN A 31 7.22 2.16 -11.24
N HIS A 32 7.19 1.73 -9.97
CA HIS A 32 6.16 0.82 -9.47
C HIS A 32 4.79 1.50 -9.45
N ILE A 33 4.72 2.73 -8.92
CA ILE A 33 3.49 3.53 -8.89
C ILE A 33 2.97 3.80 -10.30
N LYS A 34 3.86 4.11 -11.25
CA LYS A 34 3.50 4.27 -12.66
C LYS A 34 2.86 3.00 -13.25
N ASN A 35 3.42 1.84 -12.96
CA ASN A 35 2.86 0.56 -13.42
C ASN A 35 1.49 0.26 -12.80
N ILE A 36 1.30 0.58 -11.51
CA ILE A 36 0.00 0.51 -10.84
C ILE A 36 -1.04 1.36 -11.59
N LEU A 37 -0.70 2.63 -11.87
CA LEU A 37 -1.58 3.56 -12.57
C LEU A 37 -1.93 3.08 -13.99
N ILE A 38 -0.94 2.54 -14.73
CA ILE A 38 -1.17 1.97 -16.06
C ILE A 38 -2.14 0.79 -16.01
N ASN A 39 -1.95 -0.12 -15.04
CA ASN A 39 -2.82 -1.29 -14.91
C ASN A 39 -4.26 -0.88 -14.55
N TYR A 40 -4.44 0.04 -13.61
CA TYR A 40 -5.77 0.55 -13.30
C TYR A 40 -6.41 1.28 -14.48
N SER A 41 -5.67 2.10 -15.20
CA SER A 41 -6.18 2.84 -16.37
C SER A 41 -6.71 1.90 -17.46
N LYS A 42 -5.92 0.86 -17.79
CA LYS A 42 -6.29 -0.15 -18.81
C LYS A 42 -7.52 -0.95 -18.42
N GLN A 43 -7.70 -1.21 -17.13
CA GLN A 43 -8.70 -2.16 -16.68
C GLN A 43 -9.97 -1.51 -16.11
N LEU A 44 -9.91 -0.32 -15.53
CA LEU A 44 -11.09 0.28 -14.89
C LEU A 44 -11.98 1.09 -15.84
N GLU A 45 -11.59 1.27 -17.10
CA GLU A 45 -12.39 1.99 -18.11
C GLU A 45 -12.88 3.35 -17.58
N LEU A 46 -11.95 4.10 -16.97
CA LEU A 46 -12.26 5.37 -16.32
C LEU A 46 -12.54 6.44 -17.38
N THR A 47 -13.52 7.30 -17.11
CA THR A 47 -13.65 8.57 -17.86
C THR A 47 -12.42 9.45 -17.62
N LYS A 48 -12.18 10.44 -18.50
CA LYS A 48 -11.05 11.38 -18.34
C LYS A 48 -11.02 12.04 -16.95
N ASN A 49 -12.17 12.49 -16.45
CA ASN A 49 -12.27 13.11 -15.12
C ASN A 49 -12.03 12.11 -13.99
N GLN A 50 -12.55 10.88 -14.13
CA GLN A 50 -12.26 9.81 -13.16
C GLN A 50 -10.77 9.48 -13.15
N HIS A 51 -10.13 9.36 -14.30
CA HIS A 51 -8.71 9.04 -14.40
C HIS A 51 -7.81 10.05 -13.69
N GLN A 52 -8.02 11.35 -13.92
CA GLN A 52 -7.26 12.42 -13.27
C GLN A 52 -7.41 12.40 -11.74
N ASN A 53 -8.65 12.21 -11.25
CA ASN A 53 -8.90 12.14 -9.81
C ASN A 53 -8.35 10.85 -9.19
N PHE A 54 -8.47 9.72 -9.88
CA PHE A 54 -7.93 8.44 -9.47
C PHE A 54 -6.41 8.51 -9.31
N GLU A 55 -5.72 9.02 -10.34
CA GLU A 55 -4.27 9.19 -10.33
C GLU A 55 -3.82 10.06 -9.15
N LYS A 56 -4.50 11.19 -8.93
CA LYS A 56 -4.22 12.06 -7.79
C LYS A 56 -4.37 11.33 -6.44
N ILE A 57 -5.42 10.53 -6.28
CA ILE A 57 -5.66 9.76 -5.04
C ILE A 57 -4.54 8.73 -4.81
N ILE A 58 -4.14 7.99 -5.85
CA ILE A 58 -3.07 6.99 -5.77
C ILE A 58 -1.71 7.63 -5.50
N LEU A 59 -1.40 8.77 -6.14
CA LEU A 59 -0.13 9.48 -5.91
C LEU A 59 -0.03 10.04 -4.49
N VAL A 60 -1.09 10.68 -4.00
CA VAL A 60 -1.12 11.26 -2.65
C VAL A 60 -1.00 10.16 -1.59
N SER A 61 -1.81 9.10 -1.69
CA SER A 61 -1.76 7.98 -0.75
C SER A 61 -0.38 7.31 -0.76
N ASN A 62 0.21 7.02 -1.92
CA ASN A 62 1.54 6.41 -1.98
C ASN A 62 2.65 7.34 -1.44
N LYS A 63 2.53 8.66 -1.63
CA LYS A 63 3.46 9.63 -1.03
C LYS A 63 3.35 9.64 0.49
N GLU A 64 2.14 9.68 1.05
CA GLU A 64 1.92 9.61 2.50
C GLU A 64 2.46 8.29 3.06
N LEU A 65 2.19 7.19 2.35
CA LEU A 65 2.70 5.87 2.65
C LEU A 65 4.23 5.82 2.64
N SER A 66 4.93 6.45 1.68
CA SER A 66 6.40 6.44 1.61
C SER A 66 7.10 7.08 2.82
N ILE A 67 6.40 7.91 3.59
CA ILE A 67 6.94 8.53 4.82
C ILE A 67 7.03 7.49 5.95
N PHE A 68 6.27 6.39 5.87
CA PHE A 68 6.29 5.32 6.86
C PHE A 68 7.43 4.35 6.55
N GLU A 69 8.59 4.58 7.18
CA GLU A 69 9.73 3.68 7.06
C GLU A 69 9.53 2.34 7.81
N THR A 70 8.56 2.25 8.74
CA THR A 70 8.33 1.04 9.54
C THR A 70 6.83 0.82 9.87
N PRO A 71 6.11 -0.04 9.11
CA PRO A 71 4.79 -0.55 9.52
C PRO A 71 4.88 -1.61 10.63
N LEU A 72 5.95 -1.64 11.42
CA LEU A 72 6.25 -2.71 12.39
C LEU A 72 5.90 -2.33 13.83
N THR A 73 5.59 -1.06 14.07
CA THR A 73 5.03 -0.60 15.33
C THR A 73 3.51 -0.55 15.20
N LYS A 74 2.79 -0.85 16.29
CA LYS A 74 1.32 -0.73 16.33
C LYS A 74 0.82 0.65 15.87
N GLU A 75 1.58 1.69 16.14
CA GLU A 75 1.27 3.04 15.70
C GLU A 75 1.48 3.22 14.19
N GLY A 76 2.58 2.71 13.64
CA GLY A 76 2.85 2.68 12.21
C GLY A 76 1.79 1.88 11.44
N GLU A 77 1.39 0.72 11.96
CA GLU A 77 0.29 -0.11 11.42
C GLU A 77 -1.04 0.65 11.40
N SER A 78 -1.38 1.32 12.52
CA SER A 78 -2.61 2.11 12.64
C SER A 78 -2.65 3.25 11.60
N LYS A 79 -1.53 3.98 11.46
CA LYS A 79 -1.41 5.07 10.49
C LYS A 79 -1.45 4.56 9.05
N PHE A 80 -0.76 3.45 8.75
CA PHE A 80 -0.79 2.78 7.46
C PHE A 80 -2.22 2.39 7.06
N ASN A 81 -2.92 1.69 7.96
CA ASN A 81 -4.30 1.26 7.74
C ASN A 81 -5.26 2.44 7.55
N LYS A 82 -5.03 3.54 8.28
CA LYS A 82 -5.80 4.77 8.11
C LYS A 82 -5.67 5.32 6.69
N ILE A 83 -4.45 5.44 6.16
CA ILE A 83 -4.21 5.96 4.81
C ILE A 83 -4.83 5.05 3.74
N VAL A 84 -4.65 3.74 3.86
CA VAL A 84 -5.24 2.77 2.92
C VAL A 84 -6.78 2.85 2.94
N LYS A 85 -7.37 3.02 4.13
CA LYS A 85 -8.84 3.17 4.27
C LYS A 85 -9.33 4.48 3.65
N GLU A 86 -8.62 5.58 3.87
CA GLU A 86 -8.95 6.88 3.28
C GLU A 86 -8.83 6.86 1.75
N GLU A 87 -7.77 6.23 1.22
CA GLU A 87 -7.63 5.98 -0.23
C GLU A 87 -8.85 5.23 -0.75
N PHE A 88 -9.22 4.12 -0.11
CA PHE A 88 -10.37 3.31 -0.52
C PHE A 88 -11.69 4.10 -0.51
N ILE A 89 -11.93 4.93 0.50
CA ILE A 89 -13.15 5.77 0.58
C ILE A 89 -13.18 6.79 -0.56
N LYS A 90 -12.05 7.44 -0.85
CA LYS A 90 -11.96 8.39 -1.97
C LYS A 90 -12.22 7.71 -3.31
N ILE A 91 -11.68 6.51 -3.52
CA ILE A 91 -11.93 5.71 -4.73
C ILE A 91 -13.39 5.21 -4.78
N TYR A 92 -13.98 4.83 -3.65
CA TYR A 92 -15.38 4.42 -3.56
C TYR A 92 -16.33 5.51 -4.06
N ASN A 93 -16.07 6.77 -3.70
CA ASN A 93 -16.87 7.90 -4.14
C ASN A 93 -16.65 8.29 -5.61
N LEU A 94 -15.58 7.79 -6.24
CA LEU A 94 -15.21 8.11 -7.61
C LEU A 94 -15.74 7.10 -8.64
N LEU A 95 -15.81 5.82 -8.25
CA LEU A 95 -16.10 4.71 -9.14
C LEU A 95 -17.57 4.30 -9.08
N ASN A 96 -18.12 3.87 -10.22
CA ASN A 96 -19.41 3.19 -10.22
C ASN A 96 -19.28 1.77 -9.62
N LYS A 97 -20.41 1.09 -9.43
CA LYS A 97 -20.45 -0.24 -8.78
C LYS A 97 -19.61 -1.30 -9.50
N GLU A 98 -19.62 -1.32 -10.83
CA GLU A 98 -18.87 -2.29 -11.63
C GLU A 98 -17.36 -2.02 -11.57
N GLN A 99 -16.98 -0.77 -11.79
CA GLN A 99 -15.60 -0.29 -11.65
C GLN A 99 -15.05 -0.56 -10.25
N LEU A 100 -15.84 -0.32 -9.20
CA LEU A 100 -15.46 -0.58 -7.82
C LEU A 100 -15.21 -2.08 -7.55
N ASN A 101 -16.04 -2.96 -8.11
CA ASN A 101 -15.85 -4.40 -7.98
C ASN A 101 -14.56 -4.87 -8.66
N LYS A 102 -14.28 -4.33 -9.86
CA LYS A 102 -13.03 -4.59 -10.58
C LYS A 102 -11.82 -4.05 -9.82
N TYR A 103 -11.91 -2.82 -9.32
CA TYR A 103 -10.87 -2.20 -8.48
C TYR A 103 -10.54 -3.06 -7.25
N LYS A 104 -11.54 -3.56 -6.51
CA LYS A 104 -11.31 -4.43 -5.35
C LYS A 104 -10.53 -5.70 -5.68
N ARG A 105 -10.74 -6.28 -6.87
CA ARG A 105 -9.99 -7.45 -7.34
C ARG A 105 -8.57 -7.06 -7.71
N LEU A 106 -8.43 -6.04 -8.55
CA LEU A 106 -7.13 -5.52 -9.00
C LEU A 106 -6.23 -5.05 -7.87
N LYS A 107 -6.80 -4.40 -6.85
CA LYS A 107 -6.06 -3.96 -5.67
C LYS A 107 -5.40 -5.12 -4.93
N LYS A 108 -6.03 -6.31 -4.90
CA LYS A 108 -5.45 -7.51 -4.29
C LYS A 108 -4.30 -8.08 -5.10
N GLU A 109 -4.40 -8.03 -6.42
CA GLU A 109 -3.41 -8.57 -7.33
C GLU A 109 -2.17 -7.66 -7.46
N ILE A 110 -2.41 -6.35 -7.58
CA ILE A 110 -1.37 -5.37 -7.93
C ILE A 110 -0.76 -4.73 -6.67
N GLU A 111 -1.55 -4.56 -5.61
CA GLU A 111 -1.12 -3.92 -4.36
C GLU A 111 -1.30 -4.85 -3.14
N PRO A 112 -0.75 -6.08 -3.14
CA PRO A 112 -0.96 -7.04 -2.06
C PRO A 112 -0.46 -6.51 -0.70
N TYR A 113 0.56 -5.65 -0.69
CA TYR A 113 1.08 -4.99 0.52
C TYR A 113 0.05 -4.09 1.21
N LYS A 114 -0.92 -3.52 0.48
CA LYS A 114 -2.01 -2.70 1.06
C LYS A 114 -3.18 -3.53 1.57
N ASN A 115 -3.23 -4.83 1.26
CA ASN A 115 -4.29 -5.72 1.74
C ASN A 115 -3.91 -6.46 3.03
N TYR A 116 -2.70 -6.24 3.53
CA TYR A 116 -2.32 -6.73 4.85
C TYR A 116 -3.16 -6.04 5.91
N LYS A 117 -4.14 -6.78 6.45
CA LYS A 117 -4.53 -6.61 7.85
C LYS A 117 -3.39 -7.23 8.66
N ILE A 118 -2.57 -6.40 9.28
CA ILE A 118 -1.68 -6.85 10.37
C ILE A 118 -2.55 -7.02 11.62
#